data_AF-A0A427ALG9-F1
#
_entry.id   AF-A0A427ALG9-F1
#
_cell.length_a   1.000
_cell.length_b   1.000
_cell.length_c   1.000
_cell.angle_alpha   90.00
_cell.angle_beta   90.00
_cell.angle_gamma   90.00
#
_symmetry.space_group_name_H-M   'P 1'
#
loop_
_entity.id
_entity.type
_entity.pdbx_description
1 polymer ?
#
loop_
_entity_poly.entity_id
_entity_poly.type
_entity_poly.pdbx_seq_one_letter_code
_entity_poly.pdbx_strand_id
1 'polypeptide(L)'
;MTSTLIGFIGYSISTLDITTLSLIVGEEPRLKTLMVLFMVVGLPSAYNVILGGPTLNKSRAVASTYHCTMMFQTRAGVGEAKSDPGSPNSAT
;
A
#
# COMPACT_ATOMS: atom_id res chain seq x y z
N MET A 1 -19.83 9.89 6.20
CA MET A 1 -19.91 8.78 7.17
C MET A 1 -18.54 8.67 7.82
N THR A 2 -18.41 8.88 9.13
CA THR A 2 -17.11 8.82 9.81
C THR A 2 -16.81 7.37 10.19
N SER A 3 -15.83 6.77 9.50
CA SER A 3 -15.29 5.46 9.91
C SER A 3 -14.21 5.66 10.98
N THR A 4 -13.91 4.62 11.73
CA THR A 4 -12.88 4.65 12.79
C THR A 4 -11.85 3.58 12.50
N LEU A 5 -10.57 3.98 12.48
CA LEU A 5 -9.46 3.04 12.44
C LEU A 5 -9.15 2.59 13.85
N ILE A 6 -9.27 1.29 14.13
CA ILE A 6 -8.97 0.71 15.44
C ILE A 6 -7.61 0.03 15.37
N GLY A 7 -6.70 0.46 16.22
CA GLY A 7 -5.36 -0.11 16.38
C GLY A 7 -5.36 -1.38 17.23
N PHE A 8 -4.26 -2.14 17.12
CA PHE A 8 -4.09 -3.42 17.81
C PHE A 8 -4.18 -3.31 19.35
N ILE A 9 -3.73 -2.19 19.91
CA ILE A 9 -3.74 -1.90 21.35
C ILE A 9 -5.02 -1.17 21.80
N GLY A 10 -6.06 -1.13 20.95
CA GLY A 10 -7.38 -0.58 21.28
C GLY A 10 -7.53 0.93 21.06
N TYR A 11 -6.48 1.66 20.66
CA TYR A 11 -6.62 3.06 20.27
C TYR A 11 -7.48 3.20 19.02
N SER A 12 -8.36 4.19 19.01
CA SER A 12 -9.18 4.55 17.87
C SER A 12 -8.72 5.87 17.27
N ILE A 13 -8.71 5.94 15.94
CA ILE A 13 -8.39 7.13 15.17
C ILE A 13 -9.59 7.46 14.29
N SER A 14 -10.11 8.68 14.43
CA SER A 14 -11.15 9.21 13.54
C SER A 14 -10.56 9.46 12.16
N THR A 15 -11.21 8.91 11.14
CA THR A 15 -10.75 9.05 9.76
C THR A 15 -11.29 10.36 9.20
N LEU A 16 -10.47 11.09 8.46
CA LEU A 16 -10.90 12.32 7.80
C LEU A 16 -11.90 12.02 6.70
N ASP A 17 -11.62 11.00 5.88
CA ASP A 17 -12.47 10.63 4.76
C ASP A 17 -12.20 9.19 4.28
N ILE A 18 -13.06 8.70 3.40
CA ILE A 18 -12.85 7.48 2.62
C ILE A 18 -12.96 7.83 1.14
N THR A 19 -11.89 7.57 0.39
CA THR A 19 -11.80 7.91 -1.04
C THR A 19 -11.32 6.73 -1.86
N THR A 20 -11.71 6.65 -3.13
CA THR A 20 -11.22 5.63 -4.06
C THR A 20 -10.09 6.21 -4.89
N LEU A 21 -8.91 5.59 -4.85
CA LEU A 21 -7.74 6.01 -5.62
C LEU A 21 -7.19 4.87 -6.47
N SER A 22 -6.59 5.24 -7.60
CA SER A 22 -5.80 4.32 -8.43
C SER A 22 -4.44 4.11 -7.80
N LEU A 23 -4.16 2.88 -7.38
CA LEU A 23 -2.85 2.43 -6.95
C LEU A 23 -2.14 1.74 -8.10
N ILE A 24 -0.97 2.25 -8.47
CA ILE A 24 -0.08 1.63 -9.46
C ILE A 24 1.06 0.96 -8.69
N VAL A 25 1.35 -0.30 -9.01
CA VAL A 25 2.40 -1.09 -8.35
C VAL A 25 3.35 -1.67 -9.40
N GLY A 26 4.65 -1.52 -9.14
CA GLY A 26 5.75 -1.95 -9.99
C GLY A 26 5.95 -1.10 -11.24
N GLU A 27 6.75 -1.61 -12.15
CA GLU A 27 7.20 -0.89 -13.35
C GLU A 27 6.88 -1.69 -14.63
N GLU A 28 6.80 -1.01 -15.77
CA GLU A 28 6.60 -1.65 -17.07
C GLU A 28 7.75 -2.63 -17.38
N PRO A 29 7.48 -3.81 -17.97
CA PRO A 29 6.20 -4.28 -18.52
C PRO A 29 5.29 -5.00 -17.50
N ARG A 30 5.67 -5.02 -16.22
CA ARG A 30 5.01 -5.80 -15.16
C ARG A 30 4.37 -4.90 -14.11
N LEU A 31 3.67 -3.88 -14.58
CA LEU A 31 2.91 -2.95 -13.78
C LEU A 31 1.50 -3.49 -13.49
N LYS A 32 0.92 -3.08 -12.36
CA LYS A 32 -0.47 -3.37 -12.02
C LYS A 32 -1.18 -2.16 -11.46
N THR A 33 -2.31 -1.82 -12.06
CA THR A 33 -3.21 -0.76 -11.59
C THR A 33 -4.40 -1.37 -10.85
N LEU A 34 -4.71 -0.84 -9.67
CA LEU A 34 -5.80 -1.28 -8.80
C LEU A 34 -6.65 -0.09 -8.38
N MET A 35 -7.96 -0.24 -8.39
CA MET A 35 -8.86 0.70 -7.72
C MET A 35 -9.02 0.27 -6.26
N VAL A 36 -8.54 1.11 -5.34
CA VAL A 36 -8.50 0.80 -3.91
C VAL A 36 -9.24 1.88 -3.13
N LEU A 37 -10.09 1.44 -2.21
CA LEU A 37 -10.74 2.31 -1.24
C LEU A 37 -9.75 2.60 -0.11
N PHE A 38 -9.30 3.84 -0.02
CA PHE A 38 -8.40 4.33 1.01
C PHE A 38 -9.16 5.08 2.09
N MET A 39 -8.66 4.95 3.31
CA MET A 39 -9.12 5.68 4.46
C MET A 39 -8.09 6.75 4.77
N VAL A 40 -8.49 8.02 4.69
CA VAL A 40 -7.61 9.17 4.87
C VAL A 40 -7.55 9.50 6.35
N VAL A 41 -6.33 9.58 6.90
CA VAL A 41 -6.09 9.91 8.30
C VAL A 41 -5.15 11.11 8.38
N GLY A 42 -5.52 12.11 9.19
CA GLY A 42 -4.73 13.32 9.39
C GLY A 42 -3.79 13.20 10.57
N LEU A 43 -2.86 12.24 10.53
CA LEU A 43 -1.92 11.98 11.63
C LEU A 43 -0.47 12.06 11.15
N PRO A 44 0.45 12.60 11.97
CA PRO A 44 1.88 12.50 11.69
C PRO A 44 2.29 11.02 11.73
N SER A 45 2.80 10.52 10.61
CA SER A 45 3.20 9.12 10.40
C SER A 45 4.46 9.07 9.55
N ALA A 46 5.33 8.09 9.80
CA ALA A 46 6.48 7.81 8.94
C ALA A 46 6.08 7.22 7.58
N TYR A 47 4.81 6.84 7.41
CA TYR A 47 4.27 6.22 6.21
C TYR A 47 3.12 7.05 5.64
N ASN A 48 3.18 7.31 4.34
CA ASN A 48 2.13 8.00 3.59
C ASN A 48 0.95 7.07 3.25
N VAL A 49 1.21 5.78 3.07
CA VAL A 49 0.21 4.79 2.66
C VAL A 49 0.46 3.46 3.38
N ILE A 50 -0.62 2.86 3.88
CA ILE A 50 -0.60 1.51 4.45
C ILE A 50 -1.52 0.63 3.62
N LEU A 51 -0.98 -0.44 3.05
CA LEU A 51 -1.76 -1.42 2.29
C LEU A 51 -2.13 -2.60 3.20
N GLY A 52 -3.42 -2.75 3.46
CA GLY A 52 -3.94 -3.89 4.21
C GLY A 52 -4.05 -5.17 3.36
N GLY A 53 -4.32 -6.28 4.04
CA GLY A 53 -4.60 -7.58 3.43
C GLY A 53 -5.61 -7.56 2.27
N PRO A 54 -6.73 -6.82 2.33
CA PRO A 54 -7.68 -6.74 1.21
C PRO A 54 -7.04 -6.25 -0.10
N THR A 55 -6.16 -5.26 -0.04
CA THR A 55 -5.48 -4.72 -1.23
C THR A 55 -4.43 -5.70 -1.75
N LEU A 56 -3.64 -6.31 -0.85
CA LEU A 56 -2.66 -7.33 -1.20
C LEU A 56 -3.32 -8.58 -1.83
N ASN A 57 -4.48 -8.98 -1.32
CA ASN A 57 -5.24 -10.11 -1.88
C ASN A 57 -5.76 -9.79 -3.29
N LYS A 58 -6.24 -8.55 -3.54
CA LYS A 58 -6.67 -8.10 -4.87
C LYS A 58 -5.53 -8.10 -5.87
N SER A 59 -4.32 -7.74 -5.46
CA SER A 59 -3.13 -7.80 -6.33
C SER A 59 -2.57 -9.21 -6.47
N ARG A 60 -3.04 -10.20 -5.70
CA ARG A 60 -2.40 -11.52 -5.52
C ARG A 60 -0.93 -11.34 -5.12
N ALA A 61 -0.69 -10.37 -4.23
CA ALA A 61 0.65 -10.04 -3.79
C ALA A 61 1.16 -11.00 -2.73
N VAL A 62 2.46 -11.26 -2.79
CA VAL A 62 3.23 -11.98 -1.77
C VAL A 62 4.36 -11.05 -1.34
N ALA A 63 4.35 -10.65 -0.07
CA ALA A 63 5.42 -9.85 0.51
C ALA A 63 6.47 -10.78 1.14
N SER A 64 7.72 -10.64 0.69
CA SER A 64 8.88 -11.26 1.33
C SER A 64 9.60 -10.20 2.15
N THR A 65 9.51 -10.33 3.47
CA THR A 65 10.23 -9.46 4.41
C THR A 65 11.73 -9.66 4.29
N TYR A 66 12.17 -10.92 4.10
CA TYR A 66 13.58 -11.28 3.95
C TYR A 66 14.24 -10.59 2.75
N HIS A 67 13.52 -10.50 1.62
CA HIS A 67 14.03 -9.83 0.42
C HIS A 67 13.63 -8.36 0.30
N CYS A 68 12.85 -7.84 1.26
CA CYS A 68 12.26 -6.51 1.22
C CYS A 68 11.54 -6.22 -0.11
N THR A 69 10.80 -7.22 -0.57
CA THR A 69 10.19 -7.27 -1.91
C THR A 69 8.72 -7.66 -1.78
N MET A 70 7.85 -7.01 -2.56
CA MET A 70 6.49 -7.42 -2.80
C MET A 70 6.34 -7.91 -4.25
N MET A 71 6.06 -9.19 -4.42
CA MET A 71 5.73 -9.78 -5.71
C MET A 71 4.22 -9.73 -5.94
N PHE A 72 3.77 -9.60 -7.18
CA PHE A 72 2.35 -9.57 -7.52
C PHE A 72 2.10 -10.09 -8.93
N GLN A 73 0.89 -10.59 -9.20
CA GLN A 73 0.60 -11.20 -10.50
C GLN A 73 0.10 -10.20 -11.53
N THR A 74 0.70 -10.19 -12.71
CA THR A 74 0.32 -9.37 -13.88
C THR A 74 0.00 -10.25 -15.09
N ARG A 75 -0.47 -9.64 -16.19
CA ARG A 75 -0.66 -10.34 -17.47
C ARG A 75 0.67 -10.74 -18.13
N ALA A 76 1.74 -9.99 -17.85
CA ALA A 76 3.09 -10.23 -18.37
C ALA A 76 3.94 -11.14 -17.46
N GLY A 77 3.33 -11.78 -16.44
CA GLY A 77 4.01 -12.63 -15.46
C GLY A 77 4.06 -12.02 -14.05
N VAL A 78 5.03 -12.45 -13.25
CA VAL A 78 5.20 -11.98 -11.86
C VAL A 78 5.94 -10.64 -11.88
N GLY A 79 5.27 -9.59 -11.41
CA GLY A 79 5.86 -8.28 -11.15
C GLY A 79 6.49 -8.24 -9.76
N GLU A 80 7.47 -7.36 -9.59
CA GLU A 80 8.19 -7.17 -8.34
C GLU A 80 8.23 -5.67 -7.99
N ALA A 81 7.97 -5.33 -6.74
CA ALA A 81 8.20 -4.02 -6.17
C ALA A 81 9.18 -4.19 -5.00
N LYS A 82 10.37 -3.62 -5.13
CA LYS A 82 11.44 -3.74 -4.13
C LYS A 82 11.64 -2.42 -3.40
N SER A 83 11.88 -2.48 -2.10
CA SER A 83 12.30 -1.30 -1.36
C SER A 83 13.78 -1.01 -1.67
N ASP A 84 14.07 0.24 -2.04
CA ASP A 84 15.43 0.73 -2.20
C ASP A 84 15.88 1.44 -0.91
N PRO A 85 16.86 0.90 -0.17
CA PRO A 85 17.43 1.59 0.99
C PRO A 85 18.36 2.76 0.63
N GLY A 86 18.63 3.03 -0.66
CA GLY A 86 19.64 3.98 -1.13
C GLY A 86 19.16 5.17 -1.97
N SER A 87 17.86 5.37 -2.19
CA SER A 87 17.40 6.48 -3.04
C SER A 87 17.40 7.82 -2.26
N PRO A 88 18.15 8.85 -2.70
CA PRO A 88 18.36 10.11 -1.97
C PRO A 88 17.13 11.04 -1.93
N ASN A 89 15.94 10.58 -2.32
CA ASN A 89 14.73 11.38 -2.51
C ASN A 89 13.52 10.89 -1.69
N SER A 90 13.72 10.06 -0.66
CA SER A 90 12.63 9.68 0.26
C SER A 90 12.38 10.68 1.41
N ALA A 91 13.05 11.84 1.39
CA ALA A 91 12.89 12.90 2.38
C ALA A 91 12.84 14.27 1.71
N THR A 92 11.74 14.56 1.01
CA THR A 92 11.25 15.92 0.76
C THR A 92 9.73 15.91 0.80
#